data_AF-A0A3N1HX34-F1
#
_entry.id   AF-A0A3N1HX34-F1
#
_cell.length_a   1.000
_cell.length_b   1.000
_cell.length_c   1.000
_cell.angle_alpha   90.00
_cell.angle_beta   90.00
_cell.angle_gamma   90.00
#
_symmetry.space_group_name_H-M   'P 1'
#
loop_
_entity.id
_entity.type
_entity.pdbx_description
1 polymer ?
#
loop_
_entity_poly.entity_id
_entity_poly.type
_entity_poly.pdbx_seq_one_letter_code
_entity_poly.pdbx_strand_id
1 'polypeptide(L)'
;MRSSTLWATEAGAPARSTARTTSTSTPSFARCPVTTRAGASVFDGSGDFFSVQSITSAFPRPGYPGRMNHHLRGPQLPPSRGPLSAAVTGYLGGTGPLPRPAAAEDADPYGDDLQLALYLCYELHYRGFAGVGPDREWDPELLRVRGALERRFLSALRADTPVHDSLDDALGALLVEPVEGAGVSHFLRDEGELWHLREYAALRSLYHLKEADPHAWVLPRLWGRAKAAMAAVEFDEFGGGRAERVHARLFADLMTDLDLDPAYGRYLDAAPAPMLAVVNLMSLFGLHRELRGALVGHFAEVEITSSPGSRRLAEAMRRTGAGPAAEFFYDEHVEADAVHEQVVRHDVIGGLLEEEPELAGDIAFGIDATEYLEDRLARRLLSDWRAGRSSLRTALSGEMAHTS
;
A
#
# COMPACT_ATOMS: atom_id res chain seq x y z
N MET A 1 -45.89 36.64 33.06
CA MET A 1 -45.64 35.25 32.60
C MET A 1 -44.13 35.11 32.50
N ARG A 2 -43.40 34.84 33.60
CA ARG A 2 -43.01 33.51 34.15
C ARG A 2 -42.40 32.60 33.07
N SER A 3 -41.16 32.09 33.13
CA SER A 3 -40.05 32.09 34.09
C SER A 3 -38.79 31.62 33.30
N SER A 4 -37.55 32.14 33.42
CA SER A 4 -36.49 31.89 34.44
C SER A 4 -36.43 30.42 34.93
N THR A 5 -35.30 29.71 35.02
CA THR A 5 -34.08 30.03 35.79
C THR A 5 -32.98 28.96 35.52
N LEU A 6 -31.71 29.37 35.60
CA LEU A 6 -30.52 28.53 35.87
C LEU A 6 -30.68 27.67 37.14
N TRP A 7 -29.82 26.67 37.37
CA TRP A 7 -28.95 26.56 38.56
C TRP A 7 -27.86 25.49 38.36
N ALA A 8 -26.67 25.82 38.84
CA ALA A 8 -25.51 24.95 39.00
C ALA A 8 -25.32 24.59 40.48
N THR A 9 -24.54 23.52 40.72
CA THR A 9 -23.73 23.18 41.92
C THR A 9 -24.41 22.96 43.28
N GLU A 10 -24.16 21.80 43.92
CA GLU A 10 -23.13 21.66 44.98
C GLU A 10 -23.03 20.23 45.54
N ALA A 11 -21.86 19.95 46.12
CA ALA A 11 -21.39 18.67 46.64
C ALA A 11 -21.72 18.47 48.15
N GLY A 12 -21.64 17.22 48.62
CA GLY A 12 -21.57 16.90 50.05
C GLY A 12 -21.82 15.43 50.40
N ALA A 13 -20.74 14.66 50.64
CA ALA A 13 -20.75 13.33 51.28
C ALA A 13 -20.80 13.47 52.83
N PRO A 14 -20.58 12.43 53.70
CA PRO A 14 -20.46 10.96 53.53
C PRO A 14 -21.18 10.11 54.63
N ALA A 15 -21.29 8.76 54.48
CA ALA A 15 -21.32 7.83 55.63
C ALA A 15 -21.11 6.32 55.29
N ARG A 16 -19.98 5.76 55.78
CA ARG A 16 -19.72 4.45 56.46
C ARG A 16 -20.28 3.15 55.85
N SER A 17 -19.44 2.24 55.34
CA SER A 17 -18.61 1.22 56.02
C SER A 17 -19.37 0.08 56.71
N THR A 18 -19.36 -1.11 56.10
CA THR A 18 -19.19 -2.39 56.82
C THR A 18 -18.26 -3.31 56.05
N ALA A 19 -17.24 -3.80 56.74
CA ALA A 19 -16.25 -4.75 56.26
C ALA A 19 -16.81 -6.19 56.31
N ARG A 20 -16.40 -7.03 55.35
CA ARG A 20 -16.41 -8.49 55.53
C ARG A 20 -15.15 -9.08 54.90
N THR A 21 -14.30 -9.60 55.76
CA THR A 21 -13.06 -10.35 55.49
C THR A 21 -13.34 -11.76 54.99
N THR A 22 -12.63 -12.23 53.95
CA THR A 22 -12.27 -13.66 53.78
C THR A 22 -11.03 -13.84 52.89
N SER A 23 -9.99 -14.41 53.50
CA SER A 23 -8.96 -15.34 53.00
C SER A 23 -8.31 -15.14 51.62
N THR A 24 -7.02 -14.82 51.67
CA THR A 24 -6.01 -15.08 50.63
C THR A 24 -5.73 -16.58 50.49
N SER A 25 -5.97 -17.14 49.31
CA SER A 25 -5.39 -18.41 48.84
C SER A 25 -4.90 -18.23 47.40
N THR A 26 -3.58 -18.23 47.23
CA THR A 26 -2.90 -18.28 45.92
C THR A 26 -3.01 -19.68 45.31
N PRO A 27 -3.52 -19.86 44.08
CA PRO A 27 -3.37 -21.11 43.35
C PRO A 27 -2.13 -21.08 42.46
N SER A 28 -1.37 -22.16 42.56
CA SER A 28 -0.26 -22.56 41.69
C SER A 28 -0.69 -22.66 40.23
N PHE A 29 0.06 -22.04 39.31
CA PHE A 29 -0.09 -22.22 37.86
C PHE A 29 0.40 -23.61 37.45
N ALA A 30 -0.53 -24.57 37.33
CA ALA A 30 -0.32 -25.79 36.56
C ALA A 30 -0.70 -25.52 35.09
N ARG A 31 0.19 -25.87 34.16
CA ARG A 31 0.02 -25.75 32.71
C ARG A 31 -1.06 -26.72 32.22
N CYS A 32 -2.13 -26.21 31.62
CA CYS A 32 -2.98 -26.94 30.68
C CYS A 32 -2.93 -26.21 29.32
N PRO A 33 -2.78 -26.92 28.19
CA PRO A 33 -2.80 -26.31 26.88
C PRO A 33 -4.26 -26.00 26.50
N VAL A 34 -4.61 -24.71 26.43
CA VAL A 34 -5.84 -24.28 25.77
C VAL A 34 -5.49 -23.95 24.33
N THR A 35 -5.84 -24.85 23.41
CA THR A 35 -5.99 -24.53 21.99
C THR A 35 -7.13 -23.54 21.84
N THR A 36 -6.83 -22.25 21.71
CA THR A 36 -7.81 -21.24 21.32
C THR A 36 -7.86 -21.20 19.79
N ARG A 37 -8.91 -21.78 19.20
CA ARG A 37 -9.35 -21.44 17.84
C ARG A 37 -10.05 -20.09 17.94
N ALA A 38 -9.43 -19.03 17.43
CA ALA A 38 -10.14 -17.82 17.08
C ALA A 38 -10.57 -17.97 15.61
N GLY A 39 -11.84 -18.31 15.39
CA GLY A 39 -12.47 -18.19 14.07
C GLY A 39 -13.36 -16.95 14.10
N ALA A 40 -13.10 -16.00 13.21
CA ALA A 40 -14.07 -14.94 12.90
C ALA A 40 -15.12 -15.55 11.96
N SER A 41 -16.39 -15.53 12.36
CA SER A 41 -17.53 -15.97 11.55
C SER A 41 -18.16 -14.74 10.89
N VAL A 42 -18.03 -14.63 9.57
CA VAL A 42 -18.83 -13.72 8.74
C VAL A 42 -20.06 -14.49 8.28
N PHE A 43 -21.25 -13.93 8.53
CA PHE A 43 -22.52 -14.51 8.06
C PHE A 43 -22.75 -14.09 6.62
N ASP A 44 -22.82 -15.04 5.69
CA ASP A 44 -23.63 -14.87 4.49
C ASP A 44 -25.09 -15.20 4.82
N GLY A 45 -26.02 -14.55 4.12
CA GLY A 45 -27.45 -14.73 4.32
C GLY A 45 -28.02 -16.06 3.82
N SER A 46 -27.19 -17.08 3.54
CA SER A 46 -27.60 -18.38 3.01
C SER A 46 -27.39 -19.57 3.96
N GLY A 47 -26.70 -19.39 5.09
CA GLY A 47 -26.70 -20.38 6.17
C GLY A 47 -25.88 -21.65 5.92
N ASP A 48 -24.97 -21.64 4.94
CA ASP A 48 -24.03 -22.74 4.73
C ASP A 48 -22.61 -22.37 5.22
N PHE A 49 -22.02 -23.26 6.02
CA PHE A 49 -20.69 -23.09 6.60
C PHE A 49 -19.59 -23.49 5.59
N PHE A 50 -18.74 -22.55 5.18
CA PHE A 50 -17.44 -22.88 4.56
C PHE A 50 -16.30 -22.75 5.57
N SER A 51 -15.49 -23.81 5.67
CA SER A 51 -14.31 -23.88 6.52
C SER A 51 -13.05 -23.74 5.65
N VAL A 52 -12.34 -22.63 5.76
CA VAL A 52 -10.98 -22.49 5.19
C VAL A 52 -10.03 -23.35 6.02
N GLN A 53 -9.49 -24.41 5.42
CA GLN A 53 -8.46 -25.25 6.07
C GLN A 53 -7.07 -24.73 5.72
N SER A 54 -6.36 -24.19 6.72
CA SER A 54 -4.97 -23.76 6.61
C SER A 54 -4.03 -24.99 6.56
N ILE A 55 -3.20 -25.07 5.53
CA ILE A 55 -2.12 -26.06 5.42
C ILE A 55 -0.91 -25.54 6.20
N THR A 56 -0.55 -26.22 7.29
CA THR A 56 0.67 -25.92 8.07
C THR A 56 1.89 -26.61 7.47
N SER A 57 2.80 -25.85 6.87
CA SER A 57 4.19 -26.27 6.59
C SER A 57 5.08 -25.87 7.77
N ALA A 58 5.88 -26.82 8.27
CA ALA A 58 6.73 -26.64 9.46
C ALA A 58 8.20 -26.44 9.07
N PHE A 59 8.77 -25.27 9.37
CA PHE A 59 10.22 -25.07 9.44
C PHE A 59 10.60 -24.31 10.74
N PRO A 60 11.75 -24.63 11.37
CA PRO A 60 12.11 -24.12 12.69
C PRO A 60 12.82 -22.75 12.68
N ARG A 61 12.56 -21.95 13.72
CA ARG A 61 13.16 -20.63 14.02
C ARG A 61 14.60 -20.71 14.55
N PRO A 62 15.35 -19.59 14.50
CA PRO A 62 15.82 -19.01 15.77
C PRO A 62 15.84 -17.46 15.86
N GLY A 63 15.40 -16.94 17.01
CA GLY A 63 15.99 -15.79 17.74
C GLY A 63 15.89 -14.36 17.18
N TYR A 64 14.95 -13.56 17.71
CA TYR A 64 14.96 -12.09 17.57
C TYR A 64 16.01 -11.46 18.52
N PRO A 65 16.97 -10.62 18.05
CA PRO A 65 17.75 -9.76 18.92
C PRO A 65 16.92 -8.54 19.35
N GLY A 66 17.26 -8.01 20.53
CA GLY A 66 16.46 -7.07 21.32
C GLY A 66 16.28 -5.65 20.75
N ARG A 67 15.46 -4.89 21.48
CA ARG A 67 15.04 -3.49 21.27
C ARG A 67 15.98 -2.68 20.38
N MET A 68 15.49 -2.39 19.19
CA MET A 68 16.23 -1.70 18.14
C MET A 68 15.81 -0.22 18.14
N ASN A 69 16.77 0.69 18.25
CA ASN A 69 16.53 2.13 18.20
C ASN A 69 15.90 2.49 16.83
N HIS A 70 14.62 2.87 16.81
CA HIS A 70 13.85 3.09 15.58
C HIS A 70 14.36 4.28 14.73
N HIS A 71 15.16 5.19 15.29
CA HIS A 71 15.62 6.41 14.62
C HIS A 71 16.75 6.21 13.59
N LEU A 72 17.34 5.01 13.48
CA LEU A 72 18.44 4.70 12.55
C LEU A 72 18.03 3.72 11.42
N ARG A 73 16.72 3.48 11.23
CA ARG A 73 16.18 2.35 10.46
C ARG A 73 15.56 2.70 9.10
N GLY A 74 15.36 3.99 8.81
CA GLY A 74 14.78 4.41 7.54
C GLY A 74 15.79 4.34 6.38
N PRO A 75 15.30 4.36 5.13
CA PRO A 75 16.15 4.52 3.95
C PRO A 75 16.95 5.83 4.03
N GLN A 76 18.06 5.88 3.28
CA GLN A 76 18.78 7.13 3.07
C GLN A 76 17.98 8.07 2.17
N LEU A 77 18.17 9.38 2.33
CA LEU A 77 17.63 10.35 1.38
C LEU A 77 18.31 10.14 0.01
N PRO A 78 17.55 10.00 -1.08
CA PRO A 78 18.10 9.82 -2.41
C PRO A 78 18.67 11.15 -2.97
N PRO A 79 19.53 11.08 -4.00
CA PRO A 79 19.89 12.24 -4.80
C PRO A 79 18.66 12.98 -5.34
N SER A 80 18.70 14.32 -5.30
CA SER A 80 17.64 15.16 -5.83
C SER A 80 17.58 15.10 -7.37
N ARG A 81 16.37 15.27 -7.93
CA ARG A 81 16.10 15.22 -9.38
C ARG A 81 15.74 16.57 -10.00
N GLY A 82 15.74 17.63 -9.20
CA GLY A 82 15.52 19.01 -9.62
C GLY A 82 15.36 19.96 -8.42
N PRO A 83 14.98 21.22 -8.66
CA PRO A 83 14.89 22.23 -7.60
C PRO A 83 13.92 21.89 -6.45
N LEU A 84 12.78 21.24 -6.73
CA LEU A 84 11.79 20.90 -5.70
C LEU A 84 12.32 19.82 -4.76
N SER A 85 12.75 18.69 -5.33
CA SER A 85 13.32 17.56 -4.58
C SER A 85 14.63 17.96 -3.88
N ALA A 86 15.45 18.83 -4.47
CA ALA A 86 16.65 19.36 -3.82
C ALA A 86 16.32 20.17 -2.57
N ALA A 87 15.32 21.06 -2.64
CA ALA A 87 14.90 21.86 -1.50
C ALA A 87 14.24 21.01 -0.40
N VAL A 88 13.41 20.02 -0.76
CA VAL A 88 12.80 19.09 0.21
C VAL A 88 13.88 18.23 0.88
N THR A 89 14.78 17.59 0.12
CA THR A 89 15.92 16.82 0.68
C THR A 89 16.80 17.70 1.57
N GLY A 90 17.12 18.93 1.12
CA GLY A 90 17.91 19.88 1.88
C GLY A 90 17.27 20.26 3.20
N TYR A 91 15.95 20.48 3.21
CA TYR A 91 15.19 20.77 4.42
C TYR A 91 15.16 19.60 5.39
N LEU A 92 14.85 18.39 4.90
CA LEU A 92 14.83 17.17 5.71
C LEU A 92 16.21 16.86 6.32
N GLY A 93 17.29 17.15 5.58
CA GLY A 93 18.67 17.04 6.05
C GLY A 93 19.15 18.21 6.93
N GLY A 94 18.33 19.24 7.17
CA GLY A 94 18.69 20.40 8.00
C GLY A 94 19.71 21.36 7.35
N THR A 95 19.83 21.34 6.02
CA THR A 95 20.85 22.09 5.26
C THR A 95 20.29 23.29 4.48
N GLY A 96 18.97 23.41 4.34
CA GLY A 96 18.37 24.49 3.56
C GLY A 96 16.88 24.70 3.84
N PRO A 97 16.28 25.77 3.27
CA PRO A 97 14.86 26.04 3.39
C PRO A 97 14.03 25.15 2.43
N LEU A 98 12.73 25.04 2.74
CA LEU A 98 11.74 24.45 1.84
C LEU A 98 11.56 25.29 0.55
N PRO A 99 11.11 24.66 -0.55
CA PRO A 99 10.75 25.40 -1.75
C PRO A 99 9.51 26.25 -1.50
N ARG A 100 9.35 27.35 -2.25
CA ARG A 100 8.11 28.13 -2.21
C ARG A 100 6.98 27.29 -2.81
N PRO A 101 5.77 27.25 -2.22
CA PRO A 101 4.64 26.50 -2.78
C PRO A 101 4.34 26.80 -4.25
N ALA A 102 4.48 28.05 -4.69
CA ALA A 102 4.27 28.45 -6.10
C ALA A 102 5.20 27.71 -7.09
N ALA A 103 6.39 27.26 -6.66
CA ALA A 103 7.28 26.50 -7.53
C ALA A 103 6.71 25.12 -7.92
N ALA A 104 5.74 24.59 -7.16
CA ALA A 104 5.05 23.36 -7.51
C ALA A 104 4.04 23.57 -8.65
N GLU A 105 3.49 24.78 -8.82
CA GLU A 105 2.44 25.06 -9.81
C GLU A 105 2.99 24.98 -11.24
N ASP A 106 4.23 25.44 -11.45
CA ASP A 106 4.92 25.44 -12.75
C ASP A 106 5.59 24.10 -13.10
N ALA A 107 5.63 23.15 -12.17
CA ALA A 107 6.35 21.90 -12.35
C ALA A 107 5.57 20.90 -13.23
N ASP A 108 6.31 20.00 -13.88
CA ASP A 108 5.74 18.85 -14.58
C ASP A 108 5.09 17.91 -13.53
N PRO A 109 3.77 17.67 -13.60
CA PRO A 109 3.03 16.91 -12.60
C PRO A 109 3.40 15.43 -12.59
N TYR A 110 3.98 14.90 -13.68
CA TYR A 110 4.46 13.52 -13.75
C TYR A 110 5.98 13.45 -13.85
N GLY A 111 6.66 14.59 -13.72
CA GLY A 111 8.10 14.73 -13.84
C GLY A 111 8.85 14.24 -12.60
N ASP A 112 10.10 13.83 -12.82
CA ASP A 112 10.96 13.27 -11.78
C ASP A 112 11.15 14.17 -10.54
N ASP A 113 11.23 15.48 -10.74
CA ASP A 113 11.46 16.42 -9.64
C ASP A 113 10.26 16.51 -8.68
N LEU A 114 9.06 16.75 -9.23
CA LEU A 114 7.83 16.85 -8.45
C LEU A 114 7.50 15.51 -7.80
N GLN A 115 7.59 14.41 -8.55
CA GLN A 115 7.22 13.08 -8.05
C GLN A 115 8.18 12.59 -6.96
N LEU A 116 9.48 12.88 -7.07
CA LEU A 116 10.40 12.60 -5.98
C LEU A 116 10.11 13.49 -4.77
N ALA A 117 9.93 14.79 -4.94
CA ALA A 117 9.61 15.70 -3.84
C ALA A 117 8.35 15.25 -3.08
N LEU A 118 7.32 14.82 -3.80
CA LEU A 118 6.08 14.32 -3.23
C LEU A 118 6.27 12.97 -2.49
N TYR A 119 7.04 12.04 -3.06
CA TYR A 119 7.39 10.76 -2.41
C TYR A 119 8.09 11.00 -1.07
N LEU A 120 9.07 11.92 -1.03
CA LEU A 120 9.79 12.26 0.19
C LEU A 120 8.84 12.82 1.27
N CYS A 121 7.81 13.56 0.89
CA CYS A 121 6.81 14.06 1.83
C CYS A 121 5.91 12.94 2.37
N TYR A 122 5.52 11.98 1.53
CA TYR A 122 4.66 10.87 1.94
C TYR A 122 5.37 9.85 2.82
N GLU A 123 6.65 9.58 2.57
CA GLU A 123 7.37 8.56 3.31
C GLU A 123 7.51 8.88 4.81
N LEU A 124 7.33 10.16 5.19
CA LEU A 124 7.25 10.58 6.59
C LEU A 124 6.04 10.02 7.36
N HIS A 125 4.97 9.62 6.66
CA HIS A 125 3.79 8.97 7.25
C HIS A 125 3.92 7.44 7.34
N TYR A 126 5.05 6.88 6.88
CA TYR A 126 5.34 5.46 6.95
C TYR A 126 6.61 5.23 7.79
N ARG A 127 7.77 4.96 7.17
CA ARG A 127 9.02 4.65 7.89
C ARG A 127 9.96 5.83 8.02
N GLY A 128 9.69 6.95 7.36
CA GLY A 128 10.54 8.13 7.32
C GLY A 128 11.90 7.85 6.68
N PHE A 129 12.90 8.68 6.98
CA PHE A 129 14.27 8.53 6.47
C PHE A 129 15.28 8.52 7.62
N ALA A 130 16.41 7.86 7.41
CA ALA A 130 17.52 7.89 8.36
C ALA A 130 17.99 9.34 8.59
N GLY A 131 18.11 9.72 9.87
CA GLY A 131 18.55 11.06 10.26
C GLY A 131 17.48 12.16 10.18
N VAL A 132 16.26 11.84 9.73
CA VAL A 132 15.13 12.78 9.71
C VAL A 132 14.31 12.60 11.00
N GLY A 133 14.02 13.69 11.69
CA GLY A 133 13.23 13.68 12.92
C GLY A 133 11.76 13.26 12.66
N PRO A 134 11.14 12.44 13.52
CA PRO A 134 9.75 12.00 13.33
C PRO A 134 8.74 13.16 13.45
N ASP A 135 9.11 14.26 14.11
CA ASP A 135 8.31 15.49 14.20
C ASP A 135 8.07 16.15 12.83
N ARG A 136 8.89 15.82 11.82
CA ARG A 136 8.71 16.31 10.44
C ARG A 136 7.43 15.85 9.78
N GLU A 137 6.85 14.74 10.23
CA GLU A 137 5.55 14.24 9.74
C GLU A 137 4.46 15.33 9.80
N TRP A 138 4.48 16.16 10.85
CA TRP A 138 3.46 17.18 11.11
C TRP A 138 3.99 18.62 11.05
N ASP A 139 5.13 18.82 10.40
CA ASP A 139 5.71 20.15 10.21
C ASP A 139 4.80 21.01 9.29
N PRO A 140 4.22 22.12 9.81
CA PRO A 140 3.24 22.91 9.05
C PRO A 140 3.80 23.51 7.75
N GLU A 141 5.09 23.84 7.72
CA GLU A 141 5.73 24.42 6.53
C GLU A 141 5.88 23.36 5.44
N LEU A 142 6.28 22.15 5.83
CA LEU A 142 6.42 21.01 4.92
C LEU A 142 5.05 20.57 4.39
N LEU A 143 4.03 20.50 5.25
CA LEU A 143 2.66 20.19 4.86
C LEU A 143 2.11 21.21 3.83
N ARG A 144 2.48 22.49 3.94
CA ARG A 144 2.09 23.50 2.95
C ARG A 144 2.72 23.25 1.58
N VAL A 145 3.98 22.82 1.56
CA VAL A 145 4.67 22.43 0.31
C VAL A 145 4.03 21.17 -0.27
N ARG A 146 3.82 20.14 0.55
CA ARG A 146 3.15 18.90 0.12
C ARG A 146 1.80 19.21 -0.50
N GLY A 147 0.97 20.02 0.16
CA GLY A 147 -0.34 20.41 -0.37
C GLY A 147 -0.28 21.09 -1.74
N ALA A 148 0.79 21.84 -2.06
CA ALA A 148 0.95 22.43 -3.39
C ALA A 148 1.34 21.39 -4.45
N LEU A 149 2.23 20.45 -4.11
CA LEU A 149 2.59 19.32 -4.97
C LEU A 149 1.39 18.42 -5.24
N GLU A 150 0.62 18.09 -4.20
CA GLU A 150 -0.63 17.30 -4.26
C GLU A 150 -1.65 17.97 -5.19
N ARG A 151 -1.92 19.27 -5.01
CA ARG A 151 -2.86 19.99 -5.89
C ARG A 151 -2.43 19.96 -7.35
N ARG A 152 -1.14 20.12 -7.62
CA ARG A 152 -0.59 20.07 -8.99
C ARG A 152 -0.77 18.69 -9.61
N PHE A 153 -0.48 17.64 -8.84
CA PHE A 153 -0.60 16.25 -9.29
C PHE A 153 -2.06 15.83 -9.46
N LEU A 154 -2.91 16.06 -8.45
CA LEU A 154 -4.34 15.73 -8.50
C LEU A 154 -5.08 16.47 -9.62
N SER A 155 -4.75 17.75 -9.86
CA SER A 155 -5.36 18.49 -10.97
C SER A 155 -4.97 17.91 -12.33
N ALA A 156 -3.75 17.40 -12.47
CA ALA A 156 -3.32 16.73 -13.69
C ALA A 156 -4.04 15.38 -13.86
N LEU A 157 -4.12 14.55 -12.80
CA LEU A 157 -4.85 13.29 -12.84
C LEU A 157 -6.30 13.50 -13.26
N ARG A 158 -7.01 14.46 -12.65
CA ARG A 158 -8.39 14.78 -13.04
C ARG A 158 -8.56 15.28 -14.48
N ALA A 159 -7.51 15.86 -15.06
CA ALA A 159 -7.54 16.39 -16.43
C ALA A 159 -7.16 15.34 -17.49
N ASP A 160 -6.21 14.45 -17.16
CA ASP A 160 -5.57 13.57 -18.13
C ASP A 160 -6.10 12.13 -18.08
N THR A 161 -6.69 11.70 -16.95
CA THR A 161 -7.26 10.37 -16.79
C THR A 161 -8.49 10.21 -17.69
N PRO A 162 -8.52 9.21 -18.59
CA PRO A 162 -9.74 8.83 -19.29
C PRO A 162 -10.81 8.42 -18.28
N VAL A 163 -12.03 8.94 -18.41
CA VAL A 163 -13.10 8.72 -17.43
C VAL A 163 -14.12 7.75 -18.00
N HIS A 164 -14.44 6.69 -17.27
CA HIS A 164 -15.57 5.83 -17.60
C HIS A 164 -16.91 6.54 -17.39
N ASP A 165 -17.91 6.25 -18.24
CA ASP A 165 -19.23 6.89 -18.17
C ASP A 165 -19.98 6.57 -16.86
N SER A 166 -19.69 5.42 -16.25
CA SER A 166 -20.24 4.99 -14.97
C SER A 166 -19.29 4.08 -14.18
N LEU A 167 -19.56 3.91 -12.89
CA LEU A 167 -18.85 2.93 -12.07
C LEU A 167 -19.04 1.49 -12.57
N ASP A 168 -20.23 1.16 -13.08
CA ASP A 168 -20.51 -0.16 -13.64
C ASP A 168 -19.65 -0.43 -14.88
N ASP A 169 -19.41 0.59 -15.71
CA ASP A 169 -18.51 0.49 -16.87
C ASP A 169 -17.06 0.29 -16.42
N ALA A 170 -16.60 1.05 -15.42
CA ALA A 170 -15.25 0.91 -14.87
C ALA A 170 -15.02 -0.50 -14.26
N LEU A 171 -15.93 -0.97 -13.41
CA LEU A 171 -15.86 -2.33 -12.84
C LEU A 171 -16.03 -3.42 -13.90
N GLY A 172 -16.85 -3.17 -14.91
CA GLY A 172 -17.05 -4.06 -16.04
C GLY A 172 -15.77 -4.26 -16.85
N ALA A 173 -15.00 -3.18 -17.08
CA ALA A 173 -13.73 -3.24 -17.79
C ALA A 173 -12.69 -4.10 -17.05
N LEU A 174 -12.58 -3.96 -15.72
CA LEU A 174 -11.64 -4.74 -14.91
C LEU A 174 -11.89 -6.26 -14.95
N LEU A 175 -13.15 -6.68 -15.14
CA LEU A 175 -13.52 -8.10 -15.23
C LEU A 175 -13.16 -8.74 -16.57
N VAL A 176 -12.78 -7.96 -17.58
CA VAL A 176 -12.49 -8.47 -18.92
C VAL A 176 -11.01 -8.74 -19.05
N GLU A 177 -10.62 -10.01 -18.97
CA GLU A 177 -9.25 -10.43 -19.26
C GLU A 177 -9.03 -10.47 -20.80
N PRO A 178 -8.11 -9.67 -21.37
CA PRO A 178 -7.85 -9.71 -22.81
C PRO A 178 -7.23 -11.06 -23.20
N VAL A 179 -7.85 -11.74 -24.17
CA VAL A 179 -7.38 -13.05 -24.67
C VAL A 179 -5.97 -12.97 -25.28
N GLU A 180 -5.64 -11.85 -25.92
CA GLU A 180 -4.30 -11.53 -26.42
C GLU A 180 -3.76 -10.25 -25.75
N GLY A 181 -3.46 -10.34 -24.46
CA GLY A 181 -2.87 -9.21 -23.73
C GLY A 181 -1.41 -8.95 -24.10
N ALA A 182 -1.03 -7.68 -24.17
CA ALA A 182 0.34 -7.23 -24.49
C ALA A 182 0.99 -6.41 -23.35
N GLY A 183 0.42 -6.48 -22.15
CA GLY A 183 0.87 -5.75 -20.96
C GLY A 183 2.15 -6.32 -20.33
N VAL A 184 2.62 -5.68 -19.26
CA VAL A 184 3.88 -6.04 -18.56
C VAL A 184 3.90 -7.48 -18.09
N SER A 185 2.82 -7.97 -17.47
CA SER A 185 2.73 -9.36 -16.99
C SER A 185 2.75 -10.38 -18.13
N HIS A 186 2.17 -10.04 -19.30
CA HIS A 186 2.23 -10.87 -20.50
C HIS A 186 3.65 -10.94 -21.06
N PHE A 187 4.31 -9.78 -21.21
CA PHE A 187 5.70 -9.72 -21.65
C PHE A 187 6.60 -10.53 -20.70
N LEU A 188 6.48 -10.34 -19.39
CA LEU A 188 7.30 -11.06 -18.41
C LEU A 188 7.06 -12.58 -18.46
N ARG A 189 5.81 -13.01 -18.63
CA ARG A 189 5.46 -14.43 -18.81
C ARG A 189 6.07 -15.02 -20.07
N ASP A 190 5.91 -14.36 -21.21
CA ASP A 190 6.20 -14.95 -22.53
C ASP A 190 7.65 -14.72 -22.98
N GLU A 191 8.16 -13.50 -22.79
CA GLU A 191 9.43 -13.01 -23.34
C GLU A 191 10.43 -12.61 -22.26
N GLY A 192 9.98 -12.39 -21.03
CA GLY A 192 10.79 -11.86 -19.92
C GLY A 192 12.05 -12.68 -19.67
N GLU A 193 13.07 -11.99 -19.20
CA GLU A 193 14.35 -12.57 -18.80
C GLU A 193 14.56 -12.24 -17.31
N LEU A 194 15.52 -12.91 -16.68
CA LEU A 194 15.76 -12.72 -15.25
C LEU A 194 16.09 -11.25 -14.89
N TRP A 195 16.78 -10.53 -15.76
CA TRP A 195 17.07 -9.11 -15.56
C TRP A 195 15.79 -8.24 -15.63
N HIS A 196 14.84 -8.56 -16.54
CA HIS A 196 13.53 -7.90 -16.57
C HIS A 196 12.75 -8.09 -15.26
N LEU A 197 12.79 -9.31 -14.69
CA LEU A 197 12.13 -9.62 -13.42
C LEU A 197 12.80 -8.91 -12.24
N ARG A 198 14.13 -8.80 -12.26
CA ARG A 198 14.89 -8.01 -11.27
C ARG A 198 14.53 -6.54 -11.32
N GLU A 199 14.46 -5.94 -12.51
CA GLU A 199 14.01 -4.55 -12.64
C GLU A 199 12.58 -4.36 -12.16
N TYR A 200 11.67 -5.26 -12.55
CA TYR A 200 10.28 -5.21 -12.15
C TYR A 200 10.14 -5.27 -10.62
N ALA A 201 10.80 -6.23 -9.96
CA ALA A 201 10.79 -6.36 -8.51
C ALA A 201 11.44 -5.17 -7.81
N ALA A 202 12.56 -4.64 -8.33
CA ALA A 202 13.21 -3.45 -7.80
C ALA A 202 12.28 -2.22 -7.84
N LEU A 203 11.55 -2.01 -8.94
CA LEU A 203 10.59 -0.92 -9.08
C LEU A 203 9.40 -1.09 -8.13
N ARG A 204 8.80 -2.27 -8.13
CA ARG A 204 7.63 -2.58 -7.31
C ARG A 204 7.93 -2.60 -5.81
N SER A 205 9.20 -2.77 -5.42
CA SER A 205 9.65 -2.69 -4.01
C SER A 205 9.30 -1.38 -3.30
N LEU A 206 9.12 -0.28 -4.04
CA LEU A 206 8.74 1.02 -3.47
C LEU A 206 7.33 0.98 -2.84
N TYR A 207 6.47 0.08 -3.31
CA TYR A 207 5.16 -0.18 -2.73
C TYR A 207 5.18 -1.49 -1.92
N HIS A 208 5.52 -2.64 -2.50
CA HIS A 208 5.27 -3.93 -1.84
C HIS A 208 6.02 -4.10 -0.51
N LEU A 209 7.16 -3.43 -0.28
CA LEU A 209 7.82 -3.48 1.05
C LEU A 209 7.08 -2.71 2.16
N LYS A 210 5.95 -2.06 1.83
CA LYS A 210 4.96 -1.47 2.74
C LYS A 210 3.51 -1.86 2.37
N GLU A 211 3.31 -2.97 1.67
CA GLU A 211 1.96 -3.51 1.45
C GLU A 211 1.37 -4.01 2.78
N ALA A 212 0.14 -3.63 3.18
CA ALA A 212 -0.87 -2.79 2.52
C ALA A 212 -1.03 -1.38 3.17
N ASP A 213 0.04 -0.81 3.75
CA ASP A 213 0.01 0.41 4.57
C ASP A 213 -0.76 1.61 3.95
N PRO A 214 -0.68 1.91 2.63
CA PRO A 214 -1.45 3.00 2.04
C PRO A 214 -2.97 2.78 2.08
N HIS A 215 -3.43 1.53 1.94
CA HIS A 215 -4.85 1.18 1.93
C HIS A 215 -5.46 1.24 3.33
N ALA A 216 -4.70 0.87 4.36
CA ALA A 216 -5.12 0.91 5.76
C ALA A 216 -5.61 2.30 6.22
N TRP A 217 -5.18 3.40 5.58
CA TRP A 217 -5.66 4.75 5.87
C TRP A 217 -7.15 4.97 5.58
N VAL A 218 -7.79 4.10 4.80
CA VAL A 218 -9.24 4.15 4.54
C VAL A 218 -10.04 3.63 5.75
N LEU A 219 -9.49 2.72 6.55
CA LEU A 219 -10.21 2.05 7.64
C LEU A 219 -10.85 3.01 8.65
N PRO A 220 -10.21 4.11 9.10
CA PRO A 220 -10.84 5.07 10.00
C PRO A 220 -12.02 5.84 9.36
N ARG A 221 -12.14 5.80 8.04
CA ARG A 221 -13.12 6.57 7.24
C ARG A 221 -14.32 5.74 6.81
N LEU A 222 -14.18 4.41 6.82
CA LEU A 222 -15.26 3.48 6.53
C LEU A 222 -16.05 3.10 7.79
N TRP A 223 -17.33 2.80 7.58
CA TRP A 223 -18.28 2.32 8.58
C TRP A 223 -19.01 1.07 8.06
N GLY A 224 -19.77 0.42 8.93
CA GLY A 224 -20.64 -0.69 8.56
C GLY A 224 -19.95 -1.85 7.84
N ARG A 225 -20.64 -2.37 6.82
CA ARG A 225 -20.22 -3.55 6.02
C ARG A 225 -18.91 -3.30 5.28
N ALA A 226 -18.76 -2.12 4.68
CA ALA A 226 -17.54 -1.75 3.96
C ALA A 226 -16.29 -1.79 4.86
N LYS A 227 -16.41 -1.27 6.09
CA LYS A 227 -15.30 -1.29 7.06
C LYS A 227 -14.90 -2.72 7.44
N ALA A 228 -15.88 -3.56 7.73
CA ALA A 228 -15.64 -4.93 8.16
C ALA A 228 -14.98 -5.75 7.04
N ALA A 229 -15.44 -5.59 5.81
CA ALA A 229 -14.88 -6.23 4.63
C ALA A 229 -13.46 -5.74 4.33
N MET A 230 -13.24 -4.42 4.30
CA MET A 230 -11.90 -3.84 4.09
C MET A 230 -10.91 -4.34 5.16
N ALA A 231 -11.32 -4.36 6.43
CA ALA A 231 -10.47 -4.85 7.51
C ALA A 231 -10.14 -6.35 7.41
N ALA A 232 -11.03 -7.15 6.81
CA ALA A 232 -10.80 -8.57 6.59
C ALA A 232 -9.73 -8.81 5.51
N VAL A 233 -9.78 -8.06 4.40
CA VAL A 233 -8.76 -8.11 3.35
C VAL A 233 -7.41 -7.64 3.90
N GLU A 234 -7.37 -6.47 4.54
CA GLU A 234 -6.15 -5.95 5.20
C GLU A 234 -5.56 -6.92 6.23
N PHE A 235 -6.41 -7.65 6.97
CA PHE A 235 -5.92 -8.65 7.91
C PHE A 235 -5.18 -9.80 7.20
N ASP A 236 -5.63 -10.19 6.01
CA ASP A 236 -4.96 -11.21 5.20
C ASP A 236 -3.65 -10.68 4.61
N GLU A 237 -3.65 -9.45 4.07
CA GLU A 237 -2.44 -8.74 3.59
C GLU A 237 -1.34 -8.64 4.68
N PHE A 238 -1.78 -8.44 5.93
CA PHE A 238 -0.90 -8.47 7.11
C PHE A 238 -0.63 -9.90 7.66
N GLY A 239 -0.78 -10.92 6.82
CA GLY A 239 -0.41 -12.31 7.06
C GLY A 239 -1.36 -13.10 7.95
N GLY A 240 -2.59 -12.61 8.17
CA GLY A 240 -3.56 -13.23 9.06
C GLY A 240 -3.05 -13.38 10.50
N GLY A 241 -2.26 -12.40 10.97
CA GLY A 241 -1.63 -12.42 12.29
C GLY A 241 -0.32 -13.22 12.38
N ARG A 242 0.20 -13.73 11.26
CA ARG A 242 1.52 -14.41 11.17
C ARG A 242 2.53 -13.46 10.55
N ALA A 243 3.48 -12.97 11.36
CA ALA A 243 4.46 -11.98 10.92
C ALA A 243 5.32 -12.46 9.73
N GLU A 244 5.61 -13.75 9.64
CA GLU A 244 6.32 -14.39 8.52
C GLU A 244 5.50 -14.48 7.22
N ARG A 245 4.21 -14.12 7.25
CA ARG A 245 3.29 -14.15 6.11
C ARG A 245 2.78 -12.78 5.70
N VAL A 246 3.22 -11.71 6.36
CA VAL A 246 2.93 -10.33 5.91
C VAL A 246 3.45 -10.19 4.48
N HIS A 247 2.63 -9.69 3.55
CA HIS A 247 2.97 -9.66 2.12
C HIS A 247 4.25 -8.87 1.84
N ALA A 248 4.49 -7.78 2.57
CA ALA A 248 5.77 -7.06 2.51
C ALA A 248 7.00 -7.92 2.88
N ARG A 249 6.85 -8.93 3.76
CA ARG A 249 7.91 -9.89 4.07
C ARG A 249 8.07 -10.90 2.94
N LEU A 250 6.97 -11.41 2.39
CA LEU A 250 7.00 -12.35 1.26
C LEU A 250 7.66 -11.71 0.03
N PHE A 251 7.38 -10.43 -0.23
CA PHE A 251 8.04 -9.68 -1.30
C PHE A 251 9.55 -9.51 -1.06
N ALA A 252 9.97 -9.27 0.19
CA ALA A 252 11.39 -9.22 0.54
C ALA A 252 12.10 -10.57 0.32
N ASP A 253 11.42 -11.68 0.58
CA ASP A 253 11.94 -13.02 0.30
C ASP A 253 12.02 -13.29 -1.22
N LEU A 254 11.01 -12.86 -2.01
CA LEU A 254 11.07 -12.85 -3.48
C LEU A 254 12.26 -12.05 -4.01
N MET A 255 12.53 -10.87 -3.44
CA MET A 255 13.66 -10.03 -3.85
C MET A 255 14.99 -10.74 -3.59
N THR A 256 15.10 -11.46 -2.47
CA THR A 256 16.31 -12.23 -2.13
C THR A 256 16.56 -13.35 -3.14
N ASP A 257 15.50 -14.05 -3.56
CA ASP A 257 15.56 -15.07 -4.61
C ASP A 257 16.04 -14.51 -5.96
N LEU A 258 15.68 -13.27 -6.27
CA LEU A 258 16.14 -12.54 -7.47
C LEU A 258 17.53 -11.90 -7.33
N ASP A 259 18.28 -12.19 -6.25
CA ASP A 259 19.57 -11.57 -5.91
C ASP A 259 19.51 -10.03 -5.70
N LEU A 260 18.35 -9.51 -5.29
CA LEU A 260 18.16 -8.10 -4.96
C LEU A 260 18.34 -7.85 -3.46
N ASP A 261 18.85 -6.68 -3.11
CA ASP A 261 18.84 -6.18 -1.72
C ASP A 261 17.42 -5.79 -1.29
N PRO A 262 16.78 -6.50 -0.32
CA PRO A 262 15.40 -6.25 0.08
C PRO A 262 15.26 -5.09 1.08
N ALA A 263 16.31 -4.30 1.33
CA ALA A 263 16.22 -3.18 2.24
C ALA A 263 15.17 -2.16 1.77
N TYR A 264 14.33 -1.72 2.72
CA TYR A 264 13.27 -0.75 2.45
C TYR A 264 13.82 0.54 1.83
N GLY A 265 13.25 0.98 0.71
CA GLY A 265 13.65 2.18 -0.02
C GLY A 265 14.99 2.07 -0.78
N ARG A 266 15.59 0.87 -0.87
CA ARG A 266 16.89 0.65 -1.51
C ARG A 266 16.96 1.15 -2.95
N TYR A 267 15.88 0.96 -3.70
CA TYR A 267 15.77 1.26 -5.14
C TYR A 267 15.08 2.59 -5.45
N LEU A 268 14.85 3.44 -4.44
CA LEU A 268 14.19 4.73 -4.63
C LEU A 268 14.94 5.61 -5.65
N ASP A 269 16.27 5.67 -5.58
CA ASP A 269 17.08 6.43 -6.54
C ASP A 269 16.97 5.88 -7.98
N ALA A 270 16.86 4.57 -8.13
CA ALA A 270 16.76 3.91 -9.43
C ALA A 270 15.38 4.03 -10.08
N ALA A 271 14.31 4.20 -9.31
CA ALA A 271 12.94 4.22 -9.83
C ALA A 271 12.66 5.48 -10.70
N PRO A 272 12.07 5.35 -11.90
CA PRO A 272 11.72 6.48 -12.74
C PRO A 272 10.42 7.16 -12.25
N ALA A 273 10.16 8.38 -12.72
CA ALA A 273 8.99 9.16 -12.33
C ALA A 273 7.63 8.42 -12.46
N PRO A 274 7.36 7.60 -13.51
CA PRO A 274 6.11 6.85 -13.60
C PRO A 274 5.87 5.91 -12.41
N MET A 275 6.93 5.24 -11.91
CA MET A 275 6.81 4.38 -10.72
C MET A 275 6.53 5.22 -9.46
N LEU A 276 7.20 6.37 -9.33
CA LEU A 276 6.93 7.29 -8.21
C LEU A 276 5.48 7.80 -8.23
N ALA A 277 4.94 8.11 -9.42
CA ALA A 277 3.56 8.54 -9.57
C ALA A 277 2.55 7.48 -9.13
N VAL A 278 2.77 6.21 -9.50
CA VAL A 278 1.94 5.07 -9.03
C VAL A 278 1.93 5.01 -7.50
N VAL A 279 3.10 5.02 -6.85
CA VAL A 279 3.16 4.92 -5.38
C VAL A 279 2.57 6.17 -4.70
N ASN A 280 2.83 7.36 -5.25
CA ASN A 280 2.31 8.61 -4.71
C ASN A 280 0.80 8.72 -4.81
N LEU A 281 0.16 8.09 -5.82
CA LEU A 281 -1.29 8.03 -5.96
C LEU A 281 -1.94 7.38 -4.73
N MET A 282 -1.38 6.26 -4.27
CA MET A 282 -1.89 5.51 -3.12
C MET A 282 -1.89 6.36 -1.86
N SER A 283 -0.78 7.06 -1.60
CA SER A 283 -0.67 7.95 -0.44
C SER A 283 -1.53 9.22 -0.58
N LEU A 284 -1.70 9.74 -1.80
CA LEU A 284 -2.62 10.85 -2.06
C LEU A 284 -4.06 10.47 -1.70
N PHE A 285 -4.55 9.33 -2.17
CA PHE A 285 -5.89 8.87 -1.83
C PHE A 285 -5.98 8.47 -0.34
N GLY A 286 -4.94 7.82 0.17
CA GLY A 286 -4.84 7.37 1.55
C GLY A 286 -4.83 8.49 2.58
N LEU A 287 -4.12 9.59 2.37
CA LEU A 287 -4.01 10.63 3.40
C LEU A 287 -5.15 11.66 3.39
N HIS A 288 -5.98 11.68 2.35
CA HIS A 288 -7.06 12.67 2.19
C HIS A 288 -8.45 12.05 2.33
N ARG A 289 -9.19 12.41 3.39
CA ARG A 289 -10.54 11.87 3.65
C ARG A 289 -11.51 12.09 2.49
N GLU A 290 -11.38 13.22 1.81
CA GLU A 290 -12.21 13.54 0.64
C GLU A 290 -11.99 12.58 -0.53
N LEU A 291 -10.83 11.91 -0.60
CA LEU A 291 -10.47 10.95 -1.66
C LEU A 291 -10.69 9.48 -1.23
N ARG A 292 -11.48 9.22 -0.17
CA ARG A 292 -11.72 7.85 0.31
C ARG A 292 -12.40 6.95 -0.74
N GLY A 293 -13.31 7.52 -1.55
CA GLY A 293 -13.92 6.79 -2.67
C GLY A 293 -12.86 6.41 -3.71
N ALA A 294 -11.96 7.33 -4.04
CA ALA A 294 -10.85 7.07 -4.96
C ALA A 294 -9.87 6.03 -4.41
N LEU A 295 -9.61 5.98 -3.09
CA LEU A 295 -8.80 4.90 -2.51
C LEU A 295 -9.50 3.54 -2.64
N VAL A 296 -10.82 3.46 -2.41
CA VAL A 296 -11.59 2.22 -2.61
C VAL A 296 -11.58 1.81 -4.08
N GLY A 297 -11.68 2.76 -5.01
CA GLY A 297 -11.56 2.50 -6.45
C GLY A 297 -10.19 1.96 -6.84
N HIS A 298 -9.11 2.60 -6.37
CA HIS A 298 -7.75 2.11 -6.55
C HIS A 298 -7.58 0.69 -5.99
N PHE A 299 -8.11 0.43 -4.79
CA PHE A 299 -8.05 -0.89 -4.18
C PHE A 299 -8.80 -1.93 -5.01
N ALA A 300 -9.96 -1.58 -5.56
CA ALA A 300 -10.71 -2.47 -6.45
C ALA A 300 -9.95 -2.79 -7.74
N GLU A 301 -9.27 -1.82 -8.35
CA GLU A 301 -8.42 -2.08 -9.52
C GLU A 301 -7.36 -3.14 -9.23
N VAL A 302 -6.63 -2.98 -8.13
CA VAL A 302 -5.55 -3.91 -7.75
C VAL A 302 -6.11 -5.29 -7.44
N GLU A 303 -7.14 -5.38 -6.61
CA GLU A 303 -7.70 -6.65 -6.13
C GLU A 303 -8.40 -7.43 -7.25
N ILE A 304 -9.13 -6.74 -8.14
CA ILE A 304 -9.84 -7.41 -9.25
C ILE A 304 -8.85 -7.95 -10.29
N THR A 305 -7.77 -7.22 -10.56
CA THR A 305 -6.81 -7.59 -11.62
C THR A 305 -5.63 -8.41 -11.12
N SER A 306 -5.43 -8.53 -9.81
CA SER A 306 -4.25 -9.18 -9.23
C SER A 306 -4.21 -10.67 -9.54
N SER A 307 -5.26 -11.47 -9.28
CA SER A 307 -5.21 -12.93 -9.50
C SER A 307 -4.76 -13.34 -10.91
N PRO A 308 -5.33 -12.81 -12.02
CA PRO A 308 -4.83 -13.14 -13.36
C PRO A 308 -3.42 -12.58 -13.61
N GLY A 309 -3.08 -11.39 -13.11
CA GLY A 309 -1.73 -10.81 -13.22
C GLY A 309 -0.66 -11.66 -12.52
N SER A 310 -0.91 -12.02 -11.27
CA SER A 310 -0.09 -12.86 -10.41
C SER A 310 0.10 -14.25 -10.98
N ARG A 311 -0.93 -14.85 -11.61
CA ARG A 311 -0.77 -16.14 -12.31
C ARG A 311 0.31 -16.08 -13.40
N ARG A 312 0.29 -15.03 -14.21
CA ARG A 312 1.29 -14.81 -15.28
C ARG A 312 2.68 -14.55 -14.71
N LEU A 313 2.77 -13.81 -13.60
CA LEU A 313 4.04 -13.53 -12.93
C LEU A 313 4.61 -14.80 -12.27
N ALA A 314 3.79 -15.64 -11.65
CA ALA A 314 4.21 -16.93 -11.12
C ALA A 314 4.75 -17.85 -12.24
N GLU A 315 4.11 -17.87 -13.40
CA GLU A 315 4.61 -18.56 -14.59
C GLU A 315 5.95 -17.98 -15.08
N ALA A 316 6.11 -16.66 -15.08
CA ALA A 316 7.37 -15.99 -15.41
C ALA A 316 8.50 -16.38 -14.44
N MET A 317 8.22 -16.41 -13.13
CA MET A 317 9.18 -16.80 -12.09
C MET A 317 9.63 -18.26 -12.27
N ARG A 318 8.67 -19.18 -12.48
CA ARG A 318 8.97 -20.60 -12.78
C ARG A 318 9.81 -20.77 -14.04
N ARG A 319 9.44 -20.10 -15.13
CA ARG A 319 10.13 -20.20 -16.43
C ARG A 319 11.58 -19.74 -16.36
N THR A 320 11.85 -18.69 -15.59
CA THR A 320 13.17 -18.07 -15.50
C THR A 320 14.04 -18.63 -14.38
N GLY A 321 13.49 -19.54 -13.54
CA GLY A 321 14.19 -20.11 -12.40
C GLY A 321 14.46 -19.08 -11.31
N ALA A 322 13.52 -18.15 -11.09
CA ALA A 322 13.67 -17.04 -10.16
C ALA A 322 13.81 -17.49 -8.69
N GLY A 323 13.25 -18.64 -8.33
CA GLY A 323 13.36 -19.22 -6.99
C GLY A 323 12.01 -19.46 -6.32
N PRO A 324 11.96 -20.35 -5.32
CA PRO A 324 10.70 -20.79 -4.70
C PRO A 324 9.97 -19.71 -3.92
N ALA A 325 10.65 -18.75 -3.29
CA ALA A 325 10.00 -17.62 -2.61
C ALA A 325 9.44 -16.62 -3.62
N ALA A 326 10.12 -16.42 -4.76
CA ALA A 326 9.62 -15.58 -5.84
C ALA A 326 8.34 -16.15 -6.47
N GLU A 327 8.29 -17.46 -6.69
CA GLU A 327 7.08 -18.16 -7.14
C GLU A 327 5.97 -18.07 -6.08
N PHE A 328 6.31 -18.37 -4.82
CA PHE A 328 5.37 -18.43 -3.71
C PHE A 328 4.64 -17.10 -3.49
N PHE A 329 5.32 -15.95 -3.60
CA PHE A 329 4.68 -14.64 -3.47
C PHE A 329 3.50 -14.47 -4.43
N TYR A 330 3.67 -14.81 -5.71
CA TYR A 330 2.60 -14.67 -6.69
C TYR A 330 1.56 -15.78 -6.63
N ASP A 331 1.95 -17.01 -6.30
CA ASP A 331 0.97 -18.09 -6.10
C ASP A 331 0.02 -17.77 -4.93
N GLU A 332 0.51 -17.14 -3.84
CA GLU A 332 -0.35 -16.66 -2.75
C GLU A 332 -1.41 -15.65 -3.24
N HIS A 333 -1.01 -14.66 -4.04
CA HIS A 333 -1.93 -13.66 -4.61
C HIS A 333 -2.88 -14.24 -5.67
N VAL A 334 -2.55 -15.37 -6.30
CA VAL A 334 -3.52 -16.07 -7.17
C VAL A 334 -4.70 -16.59 -6.37
N GLU A 335 -4.44 -17.18 -5.20
CA GLU A 335 -5.44 -17.82 -4.36
C GLU A 335 -6.22 -16.82 -3.49
N ALA A 336 -5.50 -15.93 -2.78
CA ALA A 336 -6.09 -14.94 -1.88
C ALA A 336 -6.98 -13.94 -2.66
N ASP A 337 -6.44 -13.37 -3.74
CA ASP A 337 -7.10 -12.25 -4.40
C ASP A 337 -8.31 -12.68 -5.23
N ALA A 338 -8.41 -13.97 -5.59
CA ALA A 338 -9.63 -14.52 -6.18
C ALA A 338 -10.83 -14.44 -5.21
N VAL A 339 -10.57 -14.46 -3.90
CA VAL A 339 -11.59 -14.22 -2.87
C VAL A 339 -11.75 -12.73 -2.60
N HIS A 340 -10.64 -11.98 -2.54
CA HIS A 340 -10.67 -10.55 -2.28
C HIS A 340 -11.45 -9.78 -3.34
N GLU A 341 -11.30 -10.11 -4.63
CA GLU A 341 -12.05 -9.51 -5.73
C GLU A 341 -13.56 -9.49 -5.46
N GLN A 342 -14.13 -10.61 -5.00
CA GLN A 342 -15.55 -10.71 -4.67
C GLN A 342 -15.92 -9.88 -3.44
N VAL A 343 -15.11 -9.94 -2.38
CA VAL A 343 -15.32 -9.15 -1.15
C VAL A 343 -15.27 -7.65 -1.45
N VAL A 344 -14.34 -7.21 -2.29
CA VAL A 344 -14.17 -5.81 -2.63
C VAL A 344 -15.35 -5.29 -3.43
N ARG A 345 -15.77 -6.00 -4.48
CA ARG A 345 -16.92 -5.60 -5.31
C ARG A 345 -18.22 -5.59 -4.52
N HIS A 346 -18.49 -6.64 -3.76
CA HIS A 346 -19.80 -6.83 -3.14
C HIS A 346 -19.93 -6.20 -1.77
N ASP A 347 -18.90 -6.29 -0.92
CA ASP A 347 -18.97 -5.85 0.47
C ASP A 347 -18.27 -4.52 0.72
N VAL A 348 -17.11 -4.27 0.12
CA VAL A 348 -16.43 -2.97 0.25
C VAL A 348 -17.16 -1.89 -0.54
N ILE A 349 -17.24 -2.04 -1.87
CA ILE A 349 -17.93 -1.06 -2.75
C ILE A 349 -19.43 -1.06 -2.46
N GLY A 350 -20.07 -2.23 -2.46
CA GLY A 350 -21.50 -2.34 -2.19
C GLY A 350 -21.89 -1.76 -0.84
N GLY A 351 -21.13 -2.07 0.22
CA GLY A 351 -21.37 -1.52 1.56
C GLY A 351 -21.12 -0.01 1.63
N LEU A 352 -20.14 0.52 0.88
CA LEU A 352 -19.85 1.94 0.85
C LEU A 352 -20.98 2.72 0.16
N LEU A 353 -21.47 2.23 -0.98
CA LEU A 353 -22.51 2.91 -1.75
C LEU A 353 -23.91 2.79 -1.14
N GLU A 354 -24.13 1.83 -0.26
CA GLU A 354 -25.34 1.77 0.58
C GLU A 354 -25.42 2.96 1.56
N GLU A 355 -24.26 3.40 2.08
CA GLU A 355 -24.18 4.50 3.05
C GLU A 355 -23.91 5.85 2.37
N GLU A 356 -23.05 5.88 1.35
CA GLU A 356 -22.51 7.07 0.69
C GLU A 356 -22.58 6.95 -0.85
N PRO A 357 -23.80 6.88 -1.45
CA PRO A 357 -23.99 6.65 -2.89
C PRO A 357 -23.36 7.73 -3.78
N GLU A 358 -23.14 8.94 -3.27
CA GLU A 358 -22.48 10.03 -3.99
C GLU A 358 -21.01 9.74 -4.34
N LEU A 359 -20.38 8.75 -3.70
CA LEU A 359 -18.98 8.38 -3.93
C LEU A 359 -18.76 7.55 -5.19
N ALA A 360 -19.81 7.12 -5.92
CA ALA A 360 -19.66 6.28 -7.10
C ALA A 360 -18.69 6.88 -8.14
N GLY A 361 -18.75 8.19 -8.37
CA GLY A 361 -17.82 8.89 -9.28
C GLY A 361 -16.39 8.95 -8.75
N ASP A 362 -16.20 9.06 -7.44
CA ASP A 362 -14.86 9.02 -6.84
C ASP A 362 -14.24 7.62 -6.93
N ILE A 363 -15.05 6.56 -6.77
CA ILE A 363 -14.60 5.17 -6.94
C ILE A 363 -14.18 4.93 -8.40
N ALA A 364 -14.99 5.35 -9.37
CA ALA A 364 -14.63 5.27 -10.79
C ALA A 364 -13.33 6.02 -11.07
N PHE A 365 -13.19 7.26 -10.58
CA PHE A 365 -11.94 8.03 -10.72
C PHE A 365 -10.73 7.32 -10.10
N GLY A 366 -10.91 6.61 -8.97
CA GLY A 366 -9.85 5.82 -8.35
C GLY A 366 -9.35 4.68 -9.25
N ILE A 367 -10.27 3.97 -9.89
CA ILE A 367 -9.96 2.92 -10.88
C ILE A 367 -9.22 3.55 -12.06
N ASP A 368 -9.82 4.55 -12.68
CA ASP A 368 -9.34 5.17 -13.91
C ASP A 368 -7.95 5.80 -13.74
N ALA A 369 -7.71 6.46 -12.60
CA ALA A 369 -6.42 7.07 -12.30
C ALA A 369 -5.33 6.02 -12.04
N THR A 370 -5.70 4.87 -11.48
CA THR A 370 -4.76 3.76 -11.26
C THR A 370 -4.37 3.15 -12.60
N GLU A 371 -5.35 2.78 -13.42
CA GLU A 371 -5.11 2.27 -14.77
C GLU A 371 -4.26 3.25 -15.59
N TYR A 372 -4.60 4.54 -15.60
CA TYR A 372 -3.87 5.57 -16.32
C TYR A 372 -2.37 5.62 -15.96
N LEU A 373 -2.04 5.56 -14.67
CA LEU A 373 -0.63 5.60 -14.22
C LEU A 373 0.09 4.28 -14.47
N GLU A 374 -0.57 3.14 -14.26
CA GLU A 374 -0.04 1.81 -14.58
C GLU A 374 0.26 1.69 -16.09
N ASP A 375 -0.61 2.22 -16.94
CA ASP A 375 -0.42 2.29 -18.39
C ASP A 375 0.82 3.11 -18.78
N ARG A 376 1.04 4.24 -18.08
CA ARG A 376 2.24 5.07 -18.29
C ARG A 376 3.50 4.34 -17.87
N LEU A 377 3.46 3.62 -16.76
CA LEU A 377 4.58 2.77 -16.31
C LEU A 377 4.82 1.66 -17.33
N ALA A 378 3.79 0.91 -17.71
CA ALA A 378 3.85 -0.19 -18.66
C ALA A 378 4.43 0.25 -20.01
N ARG A 379 3.96 1.39 -20.57
CA ARG A 379 4.51 1.95 -21.81
C ARG A 379 6.00 2.21 -21.71
N ARG A 380 6.48 2.74 -20.58
CA ARG A 380 7.91 2.97 -20.35
C ARG A 380 8.68 1.66 -20.28
N LEU A 381 8.23 0.72 -19.44
CA LEU A 381 8.88 -0.57 -19.23
C LEU A 381 9.02 -1.35 -20.54
N LEU A 382 7.90 -1.56 -21.22
CA LEU A 382 7.87 -2.32 -22.46
C LEU A 382 8.67 -1.66 -23.58
N SER A 383 8.72 -0.33 -23.65
CA SER A 383 9.50 0.39 -24.66
C SER A 383 11.01 0.20 -24.45
N ASP A 384 11.50 0.26 -23.21
CA ASP A 384 12.92 0.11 -22.91
C ASP A 384 13.35 -1.35 -23.00
N TRP A 385 12.55 -2.26 -22.43
CA TRP A 385 12.81 -3.71 -22.44
C TRP A 385 12.83 -4.30 -23.85
N ARG A 386 11.85 -3.96 -24.71
CA ARG A 386 11.86 -4.40 -26.13
C ARG A 386 13.03 -3.82 -26.92
N ALA A 387 13.63 -2.73 -26.43
CA ALA A 387 14.82 -2.15 -27.02
C ALA A 387 16.12 -2.63 -26.34
N GLY A 388 16.05 -3.64 -25.47
CA GLY A 388 17.20 -4.22 -24.77
C GLY A 388 17.86 -3.28 -23.77
N ARG A 389 17.11 -2.32 -23.20
CA ARG A 389 17.62 -1.33 -22.25
C ARG A 389 16.91 -1.42 -20.91
N SER A 390 17.65 -1.03 -19.87
CA SER A 390 17.13 -0.82 -18.53
C SER A 390 16.07 0.29 -18.51
N SER A 391 14.97 0.05 -17.79
CA SER A 391 13.95 1.07 -17.52
C SER A 391 14.26 1.92 -16.29
N LEU A 392 15.26 1.51 -15.50
CA LEU A 392 15.71 2.22 -14.32
C LEU A 392 16.47 3.49 -14.70
N ARG A 393 16.45 4.49 -13.81
CA ARG A 393 17.28 5.69 -13.92
C ARG A 393 18.77 5.37 -13.71
N THR A 394 19.02 4.46 -12.78
CA THR A 394 20.34 3.93 -12.46
C THR A 394 20.24 2.41 -12.57
N ALA A 395 20.92 1.83 -13.55
CA ALA A 395 20.89 0.38 -13.78
C ALA A 395 21.36 -0.40 -12.53
N LEU A 396 20.84 -1.61 -12.36
CA LEU A 396 21.26 -2.49 -11.26
C LEU A 396 22.75 -2.81 -11.41
N SER A 397 23.49 -2.77 -10.30
CA SER A 397 24.91 -3.05 -10.30
C SER A 397 25.15 -4.52 -10.66
N GLY A 398 25.76 -4.79 -11.83
CA GLY A 398 26.05 -6.15 -12.30
C GLY A 398 25.47 -6.49 -13.67
N GLU A 399 24.55 -5.67 -14.19
CA GLU A 399 24.05 -5.79 -15.56
C GLU A 399 25.05 -5.09 -16.51
N MET A 400 25.93 -5.87 -17.13
CA MET A 400 26.71 -5.37 -18.26
C MET A 400 25.73 -4.94 -19.36
N ALA A 401 25.96 -3.77 -19.95
CA ALA A 401 25.21 -3.30 -21.12
C ALA A 401 25.09 -4.42 -22.15
N HIS A 402 23.88 -4.95 -22.32
CA HIS A 402 23.58 -5.98 -23.30
C HIS A 402 23.51 -5.33 -24.69
N THR A 403 24.67 -5.00 -25.25
CA THR A 403 24.82 -4.87 -26.70
C THR A 403 24.96 -6.27 -27.28
N SER A 404 23.97 -6.69 -28.07
CA SER A 404 24.19 -7.62 -29.18
C SER A 404 23.53 -7.06 -30.43
#